data_AF-A0A832ZIN6-F1
#
_entry.id   AF-A0A832ZIN6-F1
#
_cell.length_a   1.000
_cell.length_b   1.000
_cell.length_c   1.000
_cell.angle_alpha   90.00
_cell.angle_beta   90.00
_cell.angle_gamma   90.00
#
_symmetry.space_group_name_H-M   'P 1'
#
loop_
_entity.id
_entity.type
_entity.pdbx_description
1 polymer ?
#
loop_
_entity_poly.entity_id
_entity_poly.type
_entity_poly.pdbx_seq_one_letter_code
_entity_poly.pdbx_strand_id
1 'polypeptide(L)'
;MSKPMAILRSLRKEVLEGRSGVKHEVNVVDLEDEKYVLLDCRSLKGDISVELIKNLIICFDTDLPLLLLINERPGLLSIIEHIKQLSKLIKIKIIRCD
;
A
#
# COMPACT_ATOMS: atom_id res chain seq x y z
N MET A 1 9.32 16.42 -20.82
CA MET A 1 9.76 16.48 -19.42
C MET A 1 9.44 15.14 -18.78
N SER A 2 10.45 14.30 -18.57
CA SER A 2 10.32 12.98 -17.93
C SER A 2 9.97 13.20 -16.46
N LYS A 3 8.87 12.59 -15.98
CA LYS A 3 8.50 12.62 -14.57
C LYS A 3 9.64 12.01 -13.74
N PRO A 4 9.98 12.55 -12.56
CA PRO A 4 10.93 11.89 -11.66
C PRO A 4 10.40 10.49 -11.34
N MET A 5 11.12 9.45 -11.78
CA MET A 5 10.84 8.09 -11.34
C MET A 5 11.15 8.01 -9.86
N ALA A 6 10.16 7.65 -9.04
CA ALA A 6 10.39 7.36 -7.64
C ALA A 6 11.48 6.29 -7.51
N ILE A 7 12.53 6.58 -6.74
CA ILE A 7 13.64 5.65 -6.53
C ILE A 7 13.23 4.70 -5.42
N LEU A 8 13.04 3.43 -5.77
CA LEU A 8 12.86 2.34 -4.81
C LEU A 8 14.22 2.06 -4.15
N ARG A 9 14.34 2.35 -2.85
CA ARG A 9 15.60 2.16 -2.12
C ARG A 9 15.75 0.74 -1.61
N SER A 10 14.67 0.15 -1.08
CA SER A 10 14.67 -1.22 -0.59
C SER A 10 13.26 -1.82 -0.57
N LEU A 11 13.15 -3.15 -0.72
CA LEU A 11 11.94 -3.92 -0.47
C LEU A 11 12.32 -5.08 0.46
N ARG A 12 11.60 -5.24 1.57
CA ARG A 12 11.87 -6.29 2.55
C ARG A 12 10.58 -6.75 3.24
N LYS A 13 10.62 -7.97 3.78
CA LYS A 13 9.64 -8.41 4.78
C LYS A 13 10.07 -7.91 6.15
N GLU A 14 9.13 -7.38 6.92
CA GLU A 14 9.37 -6.89 8.27
C GLU A 14 8.20 -7.30 9.17
N VAL A 15 8.48 -7.56 10.45
CA VAL A 15 7.45 -7.73 11.47
C VAL A 15 7.30 -6.41 12.21
N LEU A 16 6.15 -5.76 12.05
CA LEU A 16 5.83 -4.50 12.70
C LEU A 16 4.93 -4.76 13.91
N GLU A 17 5.29 -4.24 15.07
CA GLU A 17 4.41 -4.22 16.23
C GLU A 17 3.57 -2.94 16.20
N GLY A 18 2.26 -3.09 16.10
CA GLY A 18 1.33 -1.95 16.09
C GLY A 18 1.06 -1.40 17.49
N ARG A 19 0.38 -0.24 17.55
CA ARG A 19 -0.05 0.41 18.81
C ARG A 19 -0.95 -0.49 19.65
N SER A 20 -1.66 -1.42 19.02
CA SER A 20 -2.47 -2.45 19.67
C SER A 20 -1.66 -3.55 20.38
N GLY A 21 -0.35 -3.64 20.16
CA GLY A 21 0.50 -4.75 20.59
C GLY A 21 0.45 -5.98 19.66
N VAL A 22 -0.33 -5.93 18.58
CA VAL A 22 -0.37 -6.99 17.56
C VAL A 22 0.85 -6.88 16.65
N LYS A 23 1.43 -8.03 16.31
CA LYS A 23 2.56 -8.14 15.37
C LYS A 23 2.07 -8.50 13.98
N HIS A 24 2.47 -7.71 13.00
CA HIS A 24 2.07 -7.82 11.60
C HIS A 24 3.27 -8.14 10.73
N GLU A 25 3.24 -9.25 10.00
CA GLU A 25 4.23 -9.52 8.95
C GLU A 25 3.80 -8.82 7.66
N VAL A 26 4.60 -7.85 7.20
CA VAL A 26 4.27 -7.05 6.01
C VAL A 26 5.47 -6.89 5.09
N ASN A 27 5.18 -6.63 3.82
CA ASN A 27 6.17 -6.10 2.91
C ASN A 27 6.29 -4.60 3.13
N VAL A 28 7.51 -4.13 3.34
CA VAL A 28 7.84 -2.74 3.52
C VAL A 28 8.76 -2.28 2.40
N VAL A 29 8.48 -1.09 1.89
CA VAL A 29 9.30 -0.43 0.89
C VAL A 29 9.72 0.95 1.37
N ASP A 30 11.00 1.26 1.25
CA ASP A 30 11.49 2.63 1.42
C ASP A 30 11.49 3.30 0.04
N LEU A 31 10.67 4.33 -0.12
CA LEU A 31 10.51 5.06 -1.36
C LEU A 31 10.78 6.54 -1.08
N GLU A 32 11.82 7.08 -1.72
CA GLU A 32 12.38 8.38 -1.33
C GLU A 32 12.78 8.35 0.16
N ASP A 33 12.30 9.28 0.98
CA ASP A 33 12.62 9.39 2.40
C ASP A 33 11.51 8.88 3.33
N GLU A 34 10.60 8.04 2.79
CA GLU A 34 9.44 7.57 3.53
C GLU A 34 9.27 6.05 3.41
N LYS A 35 8.91 5.43 4.54
CA LYS A 35 8.68 3.99 4.68
C LYS A 35 7.20 3.70 4.44
N TYR A 36 6.88 2.76 3.57
CA TYR A 36 5.51 2.37 3.24
C TYR A 36 5.27 0.90 3.49
N VAL A 37 4.06 0.55 3.91
CA VAL A 37 3.54 -0.82 3.75
C VAL A 37 3.17 -1.00 2.29
N LEU A 38 3.66 -2.08 1.67
CA LEU A 38 3.44 -2.36 0.25
C LEU A 38 2.31 -3.37 0.07
N LEU A 39 1.30 -2.98 -0.71
CA LEU A 39 0.33 -3.91 -1.28
C LEU A 39 0.44 -3.92 -2.81
N ASP A 40 0.92 -5.04 -3.34
CA ASP A 40 1.04 -5.26 -4.78
C ASP A 40 -0.22 -5.92 -5.34
N CYS A 41 -1.12 -5.12 -5.90
CA CYS A 41 -2.36 -5.60 -6.49
C CYS A 41 -2.18 -6.17 -7.91
N ARG A 42 -1.00 -6.07 -8.53
CA ARG A 42 -0.77 -6.55 -9.91
C ARG A 42 -0.91 -8.07 -10.01
N SER A 43 -0.43 -8.77 -8.98
CA SER A 43 -0.39 -10.23 -8.90
C SER A 43 -1.46 -10.84 -8.00
N LEU A 44 -2.33 -10.02 -7.37
CA LEU A 44 -3.39 -10.54 -6.50
C LEU A 44 -4.36 -11.41 -7.31
N LYS A 45 -4.52 -12.66 -6.85
CA LYS A 45 -5.54 -13.60 -7.30
C LYS A 45 -6.54 -13.73 -6.15
N GLY A 46 -7.68 -13.03 -6.23
CA GLY A 46 -8.70 -13.04 -5.17
C GLY A 46 -9.39 -11.69 -4.98
N ASP A 47 -10.10 -11.55 -3.86
CA ASP A 47 -10.80 -10.32 -3.50
C ASP A 47 -9.82 -9.25 -3.00
N ILE A 48 -9.45 -8.34 -3.90
CA ILE A 48 -8.57 -7.20 -3.64
C ILE A 48 -9.09 -6.36 -2.47
N SER A 49 -10.41 -6.31 -2.26
CA SER A 49 -11.05 -5.51 -1.22
C SER A 49 -10.63 -5.98 0.18
N VAL A 50 -10.57 -7.30 0.40
CA VAL A 50 -10.19 -7.89 1.69
C VAL A 50 -8.72 -7.61 2.00
N GLU A 51 -7.83 -7.82 1.03
CA GLU A 51 -6.40 -7.55 1.21
C GLU A 51 -6.11 -6.07 1.43
N LEU A 52 -6.84 -5.19 0.74
CA LEU A 52 -6.78 -3.75 0.98
C LEU A 52 -7.22 -3.39 2.40
N ILE A 53 -8.37 -3.89 2.87
CA ILE A 53 -8.86 -3.61 4.22
C ILE A 53 -7.86 -4.09 5.28
N LYS A 54 -7.31 -5.30 5.14
CA LYS A 54 -6.28 -5.81 6.05
C LYS A 54 -5.07 -4.87 6.12
N ASN A 55 -4.52 -4.48 4.96
CA ASN A 55 -3.37 -3.59 4.92
C ASN A 55 -3.68 -2.20 5.48
N LEU A 56 -4.89 -1.68 5.28
CA LEU A 56 -5.32 -0.42 5.89
C LEU A 56 -5.38 -0.50 7.41
N ILE A 57 -5.91 -1.60 7.97
CA ILE A 57 -5.91 -1.83 9.43
C ILE A 57 -4.47 -1.84 9.96
N ILE A 58 -3.57 -2.53 9.26
CA ILE A 58 -2.15 -2.58 9.63
C ILE A 58 -1.53 -1.17 9.57
N CYS A 59 -1.78 -0.42 8.50
CA CYS A 59 -1.29 0.95 8.35
C CYS A 59 -1.80 1.86 9.46
N PHE A 60 -3.07 1.73 9.86
CA PHE A 60 -3.64 2.49 10.98
C PHE A 60 -2.96 2.14 12.32
N ASP A 61 -2.74 0.84 12.55
CA ASP A 61 -2.14 0.35 13.79
C ASP A 61 -0.63 0.67 13.89
N THR A 62 0.07 0.69 12.76
CA THR A 62 1.53 0.94 12.69
C THR A 62 1.90 2.38 12.37
N ASP A 63 0.93 3.24 12.06
CA ASP A 63 1.12 4.63 11.62
C ASP A 63 1.97 4.77 10.34
N LEU A 64 2.08 3.70 9.55
CA LEU A 64 2.80 3.72 8.28
C LEU A 64 1.84 3.98 7.11
N PRO A 65 2.27 4.76 6.11
CA PRO A 65 1.50 4.97 4.90
C PRO A 65 1.43 3.69 4.04
N LEU A 66 0.39 3.61 3.21
CA LEU A 66 0.17 2.51 2.28
C LEU A 66 0.69 2.87 0.88
N LEU A 67 1.50 2.00 0.28
CA LEU A 67 1.84 2.06 -1.15
C LEU A 67 1.07 0.97 -1.90
N LEU A 68 0.26 1.39 -2.86
CA LEU A 68 -0.51 0.51 -3.74
C LEU A 68 0.11 0.43 -5.11
N LEU A 69 0.48 -0.76 -5.56
CA LEU A 69 0.84 -1.03 -6.96
C LEU A 69 -0.36 -1.61 -7.68
N ILE A 70 -0.78 -0.97 -8.77
CA ILE A 70 -1.94 -1.39 -9.55
C ILE A 70 -1.57 -1.52 -11.02
N ASN A 71 -2.26 -2.41 -11.73
CA ASN A 71 -2.25 -2.48 -13.19
C ASN A 71 -3.59 -1.97 -13.75
N GLU A 72 -3.63 -1.67 -15.04
CA GLU A 72 -4.87 -1.32 -15.72
C GLU A 72 -5.72 -2.57 -15.95
N ARG A 73 -6.48 -3.00 -14.93
CA ARG A 73 -7.51 -4.04 -15.06
C ARG A 73 -8.91 -3.47 -14.81
N PRO A 74 -9.92 -3.91 -15.58
CA PRO A 74 -11.32 -3.64 -15.27
C PRO A 74 -11.65 -4.12 -13.84
N GLY A 75 -12.17 -3.23 -12.99
CA GLY A 75 -12.47 -3.50 -11.57
C GLY A 75 -11.56 -2.80 -10.56
N LEU A 76 -10.36 -2.35 -10.93
CA LEU A 76 -9.48 -1.59 -10.03
C LEU A 76 -9.92 -0.13 -9.85
N LEU A 77 -10.61 0.44 -10.83
CA LEU A 77 -11.10 1.83 -10.79
C LEU A 77 -12.09 2.08 -9.63
N SER A 78 -13.03 1.16 -9.39
CA SER A 78 -13.97 1.26 -8.27
C SER A 78 -13.27 1.16 -6.92
N ILE A 79 -12.20 0.36 -6.83
CA ILE A 79 -11.38 0.22 -5.63
C ILE A 79 -10.61 1.52 -5.37
N ILE A 80 -10.03 2.16 -6.40
CA ILE A 80 -9.35 3.46 -6.26
C ILE A 80 -10.30 4.53 -5.71
N GLU A 81 -11.55 4.56 -6.17
CA GLU A 81 -12.55 5.50 -5.65
C GLU A 81 -12.88 5.25 -4.18
N HIS A 82 -13.06 4.00 -3.75
CA HIS A 82 -13.22 3.66 -2.34
C HIS A 82 -11.97 4.00 -1.51
N ILE A 83 -10.77 3.76 -2.04
CA ILE A 83 -9.49 4.11 -1.41
C ILE A 83 -9.36 5.61 -1.20
N LYS A 84 -9.75 6.43 -2.19
CA LYS A 84 -9.69 7.89 -2.07
C LYS A 84 -10.50 8.40 -0.87
N GLN A 85 -11.63 7.78 -0.56
CA GLN A 85 -12.40 8.16 0.62
C GLN A 85 -11.64 7.86 1.92
N LEU A 86 -10.88 6.77 1.94
CA LEU A 86 -10.07 6.33 3.09
C LEU A 86 -8.75 7.10 3.23
N SER A 87 -8.28 7.76 2.16
CA SER A 87 -7.05 8.58 2.17
C SER A 87 -7.09 9.76 3.15
N LYS A 88 -8.28 10.09 3.69
CA LYS A 88 -8.47 11.08 4.76
C LYS A 88 -7.95 10.60 6.12
N LEU A 89 -7.82 9.28 6.32
CA LEU A 89 -7.42 8.67 7.59
C LEU A 89 -6.00 8.13 7.55
N ILE A 90 -5.54 7.69 6.38
CA ILE A 90 -4.23 7.10 6.17
C ILE A 90 -3.67 7.66 4.87
N LYS A 91 -2.39 8.02 4.84
CA LYS A 91 -1.73 8.43 3.60
C LYS A 91 -1.57 7.22 2.67
N ILE A 92 -2.10 7.34 1.45
CA ILE A 92 -2.06 6.28 0.44
C ILE A 92 -1.40 6.82 -0.83
N LYS A 93 -0.29 6.21 -1.25
CA LYS A 93 0.39 6.49 -2.53
C LYS A 93 0.03 5.38 -3.52
N ILE A 94 -0.36 5.76 -4.73
CA ILE A 94 -0.76 4.81 -5.78
C ILE A 94 0.22 4.92 -6.93
N ILE A 95 0.84 3.81 -7.32
CA ILE A 95 1.69 3.69 -8.50
C ILE A 95 0.96 2.80 -9.51
N ARG A 96 0.75 3.35 -10.70
CA ARG A 96 0.26 2.59 -11.85
C ARG A 96 1.46 2.01 -12.59
N CYS A 97 1.45 0.70 -12.77
CA CYS A 97 2.46 -0.02 -13.52
C CYS A 97 1.86 -0.48 -14.85
N ASP A 98 2.55 -0.13 -15.94
CA ASP A 98 2.22 -0.54 -17.31
C ASP A 98 2.40 -2.05 -17.53
#